data_AF-A0A443QUT8-F1
#
_entry.id   AF-A0A443QUT8-F1
#
_cell.length_a   1.000
_cell.length_b   1.000
_cell.length_c   1.000
_cell.angle_alpha   90.00
_cell.angle_beta   90.00
_cell.angle_gamma   90.00
#
_symmetry.space_group_name_H-M   'P 1'
#
loop_
_entity.id
_entity.type
_entity.pdbx_description
1 polymer ?
#
loop_
_entity_poly.entity_id
_entity_poly.type
_entity_poly.pdbx_seq_one_letter_code
_entity_poly.pdbx_strand_id
1 'polypeptide(L)'
;MLKSVQNTYIQRSSGCDHMHCTRCQTNFCYRCGDKLRRLKFFGDHYSKLSVFGCKYRYKAESPVQRKLIRGAVFGTKIMIAPVLGSLVICAGAMIFGVAIAALPLYSGIRLYRFIQRSKIPLKEQRAKMINSKNDQTIHHPVVIINGEQMYLAETRHA
;
A
#
# COMPACT_ATOMS: atom_id res chain seq x y z
N MET A 1 54.65 -11.27 -5.29
CA MET A 1 54.04 -12.03 -4.17
C MET A 1 53.37 -13.28 -4.72
N LEU A 2 54.08 -14.40 -4.75
CA LEU A 2 53.56 -15.69 -5.22
C LEU A 2 52.80 -16.34 -4.04
N LYS A 3 51.47 -16.30 -4.05
CA LYS A 3 50.67 -17.12 -3.13
C LYS A 3 50.83 -18.57 -3.59
N SER A 4 51.64 -19.36 -2.87
CA SER A 4 51.65 -20.81 -3.05
C SER A 4 50.25 -21.35 -2.71
N VAL A 5 49.53 -21.81 -3.72
CA VAL A 5 48.27 -22.51 -3.51
C VAL A 5 48.62 -23.95 -3.16
N GLN A 6 48.82 -24.21 -1.87
CA GLN A 6 48.89 -25.58 -1.37
C GLN A 6 47.50 -26.22 -1.51
N ASN A 7 47.35 -27.20 -2.42
CA ASN A 7 46.13 -27.98 -2.56
C ASN A 7 45.93 -28.84 -1.30
N THR A 8 45.21 -28.29 -0.33
CA THR A 8 44.81 -29.02 0.88
C THR A 8 43.57 -29.85 0.53
N TYR A 9 43.68 -31.18 0.58
CA TYR A 9 42.54 -32.07 0.42
C TYR A 9 41.73 -32.13 1.71
N ILE A 10 40.46 -31.75 1.65
CA ILE A 10 39.57 -31.73 2.82
C ILE A 10 38.54 -32.84 2.64
N GLN A 11 38.53 -33.79 3.59
CA GLN A 11 37.57 -34.89 3.61
C GLN A 11 36.26 -34.48 4.28
N ARG A 12 35.13 -35.02 3.80
CA ARG A 12 33.79 -34.76 4.34
C ARG A 12 33.49 -35.76 5.48
N SER A 13 33.18 -35.28 6.68
CA SER A 13 32.97 -36.14 7.86
C SER A 13 31.56 -36.72 8.01
N SER A 14 30.52 -36.19 7.33
CA SER A 14 29.21 -36.83 7.09
C SER A 14 28.19 -35.81 6.56
N GLY A 15 27.15 -36.29 5.85
CA GLY A 15 25.81 -35.69 5.63
C GLY A 15 25.63 -34.26 5.09
N CYS A 16 26.45 -33.30 5.52
CA CYS A 16 26.34 -31.89 5.22
C CYS A 16 27.32 -31.47 4.11
N ASP A 17 26.85 -30.69 3.15
CA ASP A 17 27.69 -30.13 2.08
C ASP A 17 28.31 -28.77 2.46
N HIS A 18 28.05 -28.25 3.68
CA HIS A 18 28.69 -27.06 4.24
C HIS A 18 30.04 -27.45 4.85
N MET A 19 31.13 -26.94 4.27
CA MET A 19 32.46 -27.09 4.83
C MET A 19 33.04 -25.75 5.28
N HIS A 20 33.85 -25.82 6.33
CA HIS A 20 34.58 -24.69 6.88
C HIS A 20 36.09 -25.00 6.86
N CYS A 21 36.89 -24.12 6.25
CA CYS A 21 38.34 -24.24 6.26
C CYS A 21 38.92 -23.51 7.47
N THR A 22 39.60 -24.22 8.39
CA THR A 22 40.21 -23.61 9.59
C THR A 22 41.42 -22.74 9.28
N ARG A 23 42.14 -22.99 8.18
CA ARG A 23 43.29 -22.19 7.75
C ARG A 23 42.88 -20.86 7.11
N CYS A 24 41.90 -20.93 6.21
CA CYS A 24 41.45 -19.77 5.43
C CYS A 24 40.24 -19.06 6.03
N GLN A 25 39.62 -19.63 7.08
CA GLN A 25 38.37 -19.18 7.71
C GLN A 25 37.22 -18.97 6.71
N THR A 26 37.21 -19.74 5.61
CA THR A 26 36.19 -19.63 4.56
C THR A 26 35.19 -20.76 4.64
N ASN A 27 33.91 -20.39 4.50
CA ASN A 27 32.81 -21.33 4.32
C ASN A 27 32.63 -21.62 2.82
N PHE A 28 32.58 -22.89 2.44
CA PHE A 28 32.42 -23.31 1.05
C PHE A 28 31.55 -24.57 0.93
N CYS A 29 31.01 -24.79 -0.27
CA CYS A 29 30.20 -25.96 -0.57
C CYS A 29 31.08 -27.10 -1.07
N TYR A 30 30.98 -28.29 -0.46
CA TYR A 30 31.77 -29.46 -0.88
C TYR A 30 31.51 -29.86 -2.34
N ARG A 31 30.26 -29.76 -2.79
CA ARG A 31 29.85 -30.23 -4.12
C ARG A 31 30.38 -29.36 -5.26
N CYS A 32 30.36 -28.04 -5.10
CA CYS A 32 30.73 -27.11 -6.18
C CYS A 32 31.99 -26.30 -5.92
N GLY A 33 32.55 -26.35 -4.70
CA GLY A 33 33.74 -25.58 -4.33
C GLY A 33 33.51 -24.08 -4.17
N ASP A 34 32.29 -23.59 -4.41
CA ASP A 34 31.97 -22.17 -4.29
C ASP A 34 31.93 -21.72 -2.83
N LYS A 35 32.39 -20.49 -2.59
CA LYS A 35 32.28 -19.82 -1.30
C LYS A 35 30.80 -19.58 -0.97
N LEU A 36 30.38 -20.00 0.22
CA LEU A 36 29.05 -19.76 0.75
C LEU A 36 28.92 -18.29 1.13
N ARG A 37 28.40 -17.49 0.20
CA ARG A 37 28.07 -16.07 0.43
C ARG A 37 26.56 -15.94 0.63
N ARG A 38 26.16 -15.32 1.75
CA ARG A 38 24.78 -14.94 2.00
C ARG A 38 24.59 -13.50 1.56
N LEU A 39 23.90 -13.29 0.44
CA LEU A 39 23.50 -11.96 -0.01
C LEU A 39 21.98 -11.89 0.04
N LYS A 40 21.41 -10.91 0.76
CA LYS A 40 19.96 -10.75 0.93
C LYS A 40 19.20 -10.72 -0.42
N PHE A 41 19.81 -10.15 -1.46
CA PHE A 41 19.19 -10.02 -2.78
C PHE A 41 19.33 -11.27 -3.66
N PHE A 42 20.47 -11.96 -3.60
CA PHE A 42 20.78 -13.08 -4.50
C PHE A 42 20.41 -14.47 -3.93
N GLY A 43 20.03 -14.52 -2.65
CA GLY A 43 19.60 -15.72 -1.96
C GLY A 43 20.72 -16.58 -1.41
N ASP A 44 20.34 -17.69 -0.77
CA ASP A 44 21.28 -18.64 -0.17
C ASP A 44 21.79 -19.64 -1.20
N HIS A 45 23.03 -20.11 -1.00
CA HIS A 45 23.68 -21.08 -1.87
C HIS A 45 22.93 -22.43 -1.96
N TYR A 46 22.21 -22.82 -0.91
CA TYR A 46 21.48 -24.09 -0.85
C TYR A 46 20.11 -24.05 -1.56
N SER A 47 19.59 -22.86 -1.83
CA SER A 47 18.32 -22.69 -2.52
C SER A 47 18.45 -23.04 -4.01
N LYS A 48 17.45 -23.71 -4.58
CA LYS A 48 17.52 -24.22 -5.97
C LYS A 48 17.57 -23.09 -7.01
N LEU A 49 16.82 -22.01 -6.76
CA LEU A 49 16.58 -20.90 -7.67
C LEU A 49 17.43 -19.66 -7.38
N SER A 50 18.31 -19.67 -6.38
CA SER A 50 19.25 -18.55 -6.19
C SER A 50 20.20 -18.43 -7.37
N VAL A 51 20.55 -17.19 -7.70
CA VAL A 51 21.48 -16.87 -8.79
C VAL A 51 22.84 -17.51 -8.53
N PHE A 52 23.33 -17.41 -7.29
CA PHE A 52 24.59 -18.00 -6.82
C PHE A 52 24.40 -19.34 -6.11
N GLY A 53 23.34 -20.08 -6.45
CA GLY A 53 23.04 -21.39 -5.88
C GLY A 53 23.96 -22.50 -6.39
N CYS A 54 24.04 -23.60 -5.65
CA CYS A 54 24.86 -24.76 -6.01
C CYS A 54 24.56 -25.25 -7.44
N LYS A 55 25.62 -25.52 -8.21
CA LYS A 55 25.54 -26.09 -9.56
C LYS A 55 24.84 -27.46 -9.53
N TYR A 56 25.15 -28.31 -8.56
CA TYR A 56 24.71 -29.70 -8.59
C TYR A 56 23.33 -29.96 -7.97
N ARG A 57 22.65 -28.92 -7.43
CA ARG A 57 21.30 -29.07 -6.83
C ARG A 57 20.14 -28.79 -7.77
N TYR A 58 20.37 -28.08 -8.87
CA TYR A 58 19.30 -27.72 -9.82
C TYR A 58 19.74 -27.95 -11.26
N LYS A 59 19.05 -28.86 -11.96
CA LYS A 59 19.28 -29.23 -13.37
C LYS A 59 20.78 -29.42 -13.69
N ALA A 60 21.44 -30.33 -12.98
CA ALA A 60 22.89 -30.58 -13.08
C ALA A 60 23.35 -30.86 -14.52
N GLU A 61 22.58 -31.67 -15.24
CA GLU A 61 22.78 -32.09 -16.64
C GLU A 61 22.67 -30.94 -17.65
N SER A 62 21.79 -29.95 -17.41
CA SER A 62 21.48 -28.91 -18.39
C SER A 62 21.89 -27.49 -17.91
N PRO A 63 23.11 -27.02 -18.23
CA PRO A 63 23.60 -25.72 -17.76
C PRO A 63 22.85 -24.54 -18.39
N VAL A 64 22.38 -24.66 -19.63
CA VAL A 64 21.66 -23.59 -20.35
C VAL A 64 20.30 -23.33 -19.71
N GLN A 65 19.50 -24.38 -19.51
CA GLN A 65 18.18 -24.26 -18.87
C GLN A 65 18.29 -23.66 -17.48
N ARG A 66 19.32 -24.03 -16.72
CA ARG A 66 19.56 -23.46 -15.39
C ARG A 66 19.90 -21.97 -15.43
N LYS A 67 20.77 -21.54 -16.36
CA LYS A 67 21.11 -20.12 -16.52
C LYS A 67 19.86 -19.32 -16.93
N LEU A 68 19.03 -19.85 -17.82
CA LEU A 68 17.77 -19.23 -18.21
C LEU A 68 16.82 -19.08 -17.03
N ILE A 69 16.56 -20.14 -16.27
CA ILE A 69 15.59 -20.10 -15.17
C ILE A 69 16.08 -19.20 -14.02
N ARG A 70 17.36 -19.30 -13.64
CA ARG A 70 17.93 -18.41 -12.60
C ARG A 70 18.01 -16.95 -13.08
N GLY A 71 18.32 -16.74 -14.36
CA GLY A 71 18.32 -15.41 -14.99
C GLY A 71 16.92 -14.80 -15.03
N ALA A 72 15.91 -15.59 -15.36
CA ALA A 72 14.51 -15.15 -15.35
C ALA A 72 14.06 -14.73 -13.94
N VAL A 73 14.32 -15.54 -12.91
CA VAL A 73 13.98 -15.20 -11.51
C VAL A 73 14.66 -13.91 -11.07
N PHE A 74 15.94 -13.73 -11.43
CA PHE A 74 16.68 -12.51 -11.12
C PHE A 74 16.12 -11.29 -11.85
N GLY A 75 15.84 -11.44 -13.15
CA GLY A 75 15.24 -10.40 -13.98
C GLY A 75 13.88 -9.96 -13.44
N THR A 76 12.99 -10.90 -13.12
CA THR A 76 11.68 -10.58 -12.54
C THR A 76 11.81 -9.81 -11.23
N LYS A 77 12.71 -10.21 -10.33
CA LYS A 77 12.93 -9.49 -9.06
C LYS A 77 13.42 -8.06 -9.27
N ILE A 78 14.30 -7.83 -10.24
CA ILE A 78 14.80 -6.49 -10.56
C ILE A 78 13.71 -5.66 -11.22
N MET A 79 12.94 -6.24 -12.14
CA MET A 79 11.93 -5.51 -12.91
C MET A 79 10.67 -5.18 -12.12
N ILE A 80 10.39 -5.89 -11.03
CA ILE A 80 9.18 -5.62 -10.23
C ILE A 80 9.20 -4.23 -9.60
N ALA A 81 10.37 -3.75 -9.16
CA ALA A 81 10.53 -2.45 -8.51
C ALA A 81 10.24 -1.27 -9.47
N PRO A 82 10.87 -1.15 -10.65
CA PRO A 82 10.57 -0.07 -11.59
C PRO A 82 9.16 -0.19 -12.18
N VAL A 83 8.63 -1.40 -12.40
CA VAL A 83 7.29 -1.58 -12.98
C VAL A 83 6.21 -1.12 -11.99
N LEU A 84 6.28 -1.54 -10.72
CA LEU A 84 5.32 -1.07 -9.73
C LEU A 84 5.52 0.42 -9.41
N GLY A 85 6.78 0.86 -9.34
CA GLY A 85 7.11 2.26 -9.11
C GLY A 85 6.54 3.17 -10.19
N SER A 86 6.73 2.82 -11.47
CA SER A 86 6.19 3.62 -12.58
C SER A 86 4.66 3.65 -12.57
N LEU A 87 4.00 2.53 -12.27
CA LEU A 87 2.54 2.48 -12.19
C LEU A 87 1.99 3.45 -11.13
N VAL A 88 2.60 3.44 -9.94
CA VAL A 88 2.21 4.32 -8.83
C VAL A 88 2.48 5.78 -9.17
N ILE A 89 3.62 6.09 -9.78
CA ILE A 89 3.97 7.45 -10.18
C ILE A 89 2.99 7.97 -11.24
N CYS A 90 2.68 7.19 -12.26
CA CYS A 90 1.73 7.58 -13.31
C CYS A 90 0.32 7.83 -12.75
N ALA A 91 -0.18 6.90 -11.92
CA ALA A 91 -1.48 7.05 -11.28
C ALA A 91 -1.52 8.27 -10.35
N GLY A 92 -0.48 8.45 -9.52
CA GLY A 92 -0.34 9.60 -8.63
C GLY A 92 -0.31 10.92 -9.37
N ALA A 93 0.47 11.01 -10.47
CA ALA A 93 0.54 12.20 -11.30
C ALA A 93 -0.80 12.56 -11.93
N MET A 94 -1.57 11.57 -12.39
CA MET A 94 -2.88 11.80 -12.99
C MET A 94 -3.89 12.32 -11.96
N ILE A 95 -3.94 11.71 -10.77
CA ILE A 95 -4.82 12.15 -9.66
C ILE A 95 -4.44 13.57 -9.23
N PHE A 96 -3.14 13.82 -9.07
CA PHE A 96 -2.64 15.12 -8.64
C PHE A 96 -2.95 16.22 -9.67
N GLY A 97 -2.80 15.93 -10.96
CA GLY A 97 -3.16 16.85 -12.05
C GLY A 97 -4.64 17.22 -12.03
N VAL A 98 -5.54 16.23 -11.87
CA VAL A 98 -6.98 16.49 -11.76
C VAL A 98 -7.31 17.31 -10.51
N ALA A 99 -6.68 17.02 -9.37
CA ALA A 99 -6.89 17.78 -8.14
C ALA A 99 -6.48 19.25 -8.31
N ILE A 100 -5.34 19.53 -8.94
CA ILE A 100 -4.87 20.90 -9.19
C ILE A 100 -5.88 21.67 -10.06
N ALA A 101 -6.54 21.04 -11.03
CA ALA A 101 -7.53 21.69 -11.85
C ALA A 101 -8.90 21.84 -11.14
N ALA A 102 -9.35 20.82 -10.42
CA ALA A 102 -10.66 20.80 -9.78
C ALA A 102 -10.74 21.67 -8.51
N LEU A 103 -9.67 21.72 -7.71
CA LEU A 103 -9.61 22.49 -6.46
C LEU A 103 -9.81 24.01 -6.63
N PRO A 104 -9.18 24.73 -7.59
CA PRO A 104 -9.42 26.16 -7.80
C PRO A 104 -10.83 26.43 -8.32
N LEU A 105 -11.37 25.58 -9.18
CA LEU A 105 -12.76 25.72 -9.65
C LEU A 105 -13.76 25.51 -8.52
N TYR A 106 -13.57 24.45 -7.73
CA TYR A 106 -14.44 24.14 -6.59
C TYR A 106 -14.33 25.20 -5.49
N SER A 107 -13.11 25.64 -5.14
CA SER A 107 -12.88 26.68 -4.12
C SER A 107 -13.43 28.03 -4.56
N GLY A 108 -13.29 28.41 -5.84
CA GLY A 108 -13.87 29.63 -6.40
C GLY A 108 -15.40 29.64 -6.30
N ILE A 109 -16.08 28.55 -6.71
CA ILE A 109 -17.55 28.43 -6.59
C ILE A 109 -17.98 28.42 -5.12
N ARG A 110 -17.26 27.69 -4.26
CA ARG A 110 -17.58 27.62 -2.83
C ARG A 110 -17.42 28.99 -2.16
N LEU A 111 -16.38 29.74 -2.50
CA LEU A 111 -16.14 31.09 -1.99
C LEU A 111 -17.20 32.07 -2.50
N TYR A 112 -17.55 32.01 -3.79
CA TYR A 112 -18.61 32.84 -4.36
C TYR A 112 -19.95 32.60 -3.64
N ARG A 113 -20.35 31.35 -3.44
CA ARG A 113 -21.58 30.99 -2.70
C ARG A 113 -21.52 31.44 -1.24
N PHE A 114 -20.36 31.39 -0.60
CA PHE A 114 -20.18 31.85 0.77
C PHE A 114 -20.37 33.36 0.89
N ILE A 115 -19.75 34.14 0.00
CA ILE A 115 -19.91 35.60 -0.06
C ILE A 115 -21.36 35.97 -0.42
N GLN A 116 -22.02 35.24 -1.32
CA GLN A 116 -23.42 35.50 -1.64
C GLN A 116 -24.34 35.22 -0.45
N ARG A 117 -24.08 34.18 0.35
CA ARG A 117 -24.82 33.90 1.59
C ARG A 117 -24.66 34.99 2.64
N SER A 118 -23.46 35.59 2.76
CA SER A 118 -23.24 36.69 3.72
C SER A 118 -23.90 38.00 3.29
N LYS A 119 -24.18 38.17 1.99
CA LYS A 119 -24.95 39.30 1.46
C LYS A 119 -26.47 39.14 1.60
N ILE A 120 -26.98 37.95 1.91
CA ILE A 120 -28.40 37.78 2.23
C ILE A 120 -28.63 38.49 3.57
N PRO A 121 -29.46 39.56 3.60
CA PRO A 121 -29.66 40.32 4.82
C PRO A 121 -30.24 39.43 5.91
N LEU A 122 -29.75 39.56 7.15
CA LEU A 122 -30.23 38.86 8.35
C LEU A 122 -31.76 38.86 8.51
N LYS A 123 -32.46 39.87 7.95
CA LYS A 123 -33.93 39.95 7.90
C LYS A 123 -34.56 38.80 7.10
N GLU A 124 -34.00 38.42 5.96
CA GLU A 124 -34.55 37.35 5.11
C GLU A 124 -34.24 35.96 5.68
N GLN A 125 -33.10 35.81 6.36
CA GLN A 125 -32.78 34.60 7.12
C GLN A 125 -33.70 34.41 8.34
N ARG A 126 -33.99 35.49 9.09
CA ARG A 126 -35.01 35.48 10.16
C ARG A 126 -36.40 35.16 9.62
N ALA A 127 -36.80 35.71 8.47
CA ALA A 127 -38.09 35.42 7.86
C ALA A 127 -38.24 33.94 7.45
N LYS A 128 -37.18 33.32 6.92
CA LYS A 128 -37.17 31.88 6.58
C LYS A 128 -37.21 30.99 7.83
N MET A 129 -36.51 31.36 8.91
CA MET A 129 -36.61 30.64 10.20
C MET A 129 -37.99 30.81 10.87
N ILE A 130 -38.59 32.01 10.83
CA ILE A 130 -39.94 32.26 11.35
C ILE A 130 -40.97 31.48 10.54
N ASN A 131 -40.87 31.48 9.20
CA ASN A 131 -41.80 30.75 8.33
C ASN A 131 -41.67 29.22 8.50
N SER A 132 -40.44 28.70 8.63
CA SER A 132 -40.20 27.28 8.96
C SER A 132 -40.74 26.88 10.34
N LYS A 133 -40.72 27.79 11.32
CA LYS A 133 -41.27 27.55 12.66
C LYS A 133 -42.81 27.62 12.65
N ASN A 134 -43.39 28.47 11.80
CA ASN A 134 -44.83 28.60 11.60
C ASN A 134 -45.43 27.38 10.89
N ASP A 135 -44.70 26.79 9.95
CA ASP A 135 -45.07 25.55 9.25
C ASP A 135 -45.07 24.33 10.19
N GLN A 136 -44.09 24.26 11.12
CA GLN A 136 -44.07 23.22 12.17
C GLN A 136 -45.21 23.34 13.19
N THR A 137 -45.72 24.55 13.46
CA THR A 137 -46.87 24.74 14.37
C THR A 137 -48.23 24.41 13.75
N ILE A 138 -48.35 24.31 12.42
CA ILE A 138 -49.60 23.93 11.74
C ILE A 138 -49.80 22.40 11.76
N HIS A 139 -48.74 21.62 11.95
CA HIS A 139 -48.78 20.17 12.09
C HIS A 139 -48.86 19.68 13.55
N HIS A 140 -49.54 20.40 14.44
CA HIS A 140 -50.01 19.75 15.68
C HIS A 140 -51.10 18.73 15.30
N PRO A 141 -50.91 17.42 15.57
CA PRO A 141 -51.98 16.46 15.35
C PRO A 141 -53.11 16.79 16.31
N VAL A 142 -54.25 17.21 15.78
CA VAL A 142 -55.52 17.16 16.50
C VAL A 142 -55.80 15.68 16.73
N VAL A 143 -55.51 15.20 17.93
CA VAL A 143 -55.87 13.86 18.37
C VAL A 143 -57.35 13.92 18.76
N ILE A 144 -58.22 13.51 17.85
CA ILE A 144 -59.63 13.27 18.14
C ILE A 144 -59.74 11.90 18.80
N ILE A 145 -60.08 11.87 20.09
CA ILE A 145 -60.49 10.66 20.80
C ILE A 145 -61.96 10.85 21.16
N ASN A 146 -62.83 10.01 20.59
CA ASN A 146 -64.23 9.85 20.97
C ASN A 146 -65.14 11.09 20.90
N GLY A 147 -65.12 11.82 19.78
CA GLY A 147 -66.33 12.51 19.27
C GLY A 147 -66.92 13.68 20.06
N GLU A 148 -66.24 14.27 21.05
CA GLU A 148 -66.73 15.48 21.75
C GLU A 148 -65.77 16.68 21.56
N GLN A 149 -66.31 17.82 21.09
CA GLN A 149 -65.59 19.10 20.96
C GLN A 149 -65.56 19.83 22.30
N MET A 150 -64.37 20.06 22.86
CA MET A 150 -64.19 20.99 23.99
C MET A 150 -63.55 22.30 23.51
N TYR A 151 -64.31 23.40 23.62
CA TYR A 151 -63.78 24.75 23.65
C TYR A 151 -63.03 24.97 24.98
N LEU A 152 -61.71 25.20 24.93
CA LEU A 152 -60.98 25.72 26.09
C LEU A 152 -60.94 27.23 26.01
N ALA A 153 -61.86 27.82 26.79
CA ALA A 153 -61.91 29.22 27.13
C ALA A 153 -60.68 29.64 27.96
N GLU A 154 -60.31 30.89 27.75
CA GLU A 154 -59.34 31.69 28.48
C GLU A 154 -59.47 31.55 30.01
N THR A 155 -58.37 31.27 30.70
CA THR A 155 -58.24 31.59 32.14
C THR A 155 -56.93 32.34 32.37
N ARG A 156 -57.08 33.64 32.66
CA ARG A 156 -56.09 34.49 33.30
C ARG A 156 -56.03 34.19 34.80
N HIS A 157 -54.88 34.56 35.38
CA HIS A 157 -54.58 34.79 36.80
C HIS A 157 -53.98 33.63 37.61
N ALA A 158 -52.68 33.72 37.86
CA ALA A 158 -52.17 34.15 39.17
C ALA A 158 -51.04 35.18 38.95
#